data_AF-A0A0F2L9T3-F1
#
_entry.id   AF-A0A0F2L9T3-F1
#
_cell.length_a   1.000
_cell.length_b   1.000
_cell.length_c   1.000
_cell.angle_alpha   90.00
_cell.angle_beta   90.00
_cell.angle_gamma   90.00
#
_symmetry.space_group_name_H-M   'P 1'
#
loop_
_entity.id
_entity.type
_entity.pdbx_description
1 polymer ?
#
loop_
_entity_poly.entity_id
_entity_poly.type
_entity_poly.pdbx_seq_one_letter_code
_entity_poly.pdbx_strand_id
1 'polypeptide(L)'
;MSAPSVISDNAPIRSSLKKDVPQILGVGPFKSGSSAFIPLFLALKLSEIGAAEIDEASLLTPQEVSQKKFAEEKEQRLVELPADFYARARATIWRLKKEGDSKEMARLISELRDLVIRRVEKMARLLAASPDLAENEEFLSRLTPEERALALSLYIELSSFIQSVLA
;
A
#
# COMPACT_ATOMS: atom_id res chain seq x y z
N MET A 1 -11.29 4.45 13.05
CA MET A 1 -10.60 4.11 11.78
C MET A 1 -9.10 4.09 12.06
N SER A 2 -8.39 3.02 11.69
CA SER A 2 -6.93 2.96 11.85
C SER A 2 -6.26 3.91 10.85
N ALA A 3 -5.13 4.52 11.22
CA ALA A 3 -4.36 5.34 10.30
C ALA A 3 -3.86 4.49 9.10
N PRO A 4 -3.84 5.02 7.86
CA PRO A 4 -3.40 4.28 6.67
C PRO A 4 -1.98 3.68 6.77
N SER A 5 -1.11 4.30 7.57
CA SER A 5 0.23 3.78 7.87
C SER A 5 0.19 2.44 8.63
N VAL A 6 -0.78 2.25 9.52
CA VAL A 6 -0.93 1.03 10.34
C VAL A 6 -1.39 -0.15 9.49
N ILE A 7 -2.15 0.10 8.43
CA ILE A 7 -2.65 -0.95 7.52
C ILE A 7 -1.48 -1.51 6.70
N SER A 8 -0.72 -0.64 6.03
CA SER A 8 0.48 -1.04 5.27
C SER A 8 1.57 -1.66 6.15
N ASP A 9 1.68 -1.24 7.41
CA ASP A 9 2.64 -1.80 8.37
C ASP A 9 2.40 -3.29 8.66
N ASN A 10 1.15 -3.73 8.60
CA ASN A 10 0.76 -5.13 8.87
C ASN A 10 0.75 -6.00 7.62
N ALA A 11 0.91 -5.43 6.43
CA ALA A 11 0.94 -6.19 5.19
C ALA A 11 2.15 -7.15 5.16
N PRO A 12 1.97 -8.40 4.70
CA PRO A 12 3.04 -9.38 4.63
C PRO A 12 4.05 -9.01 3.54
N ILE A 13 5.34 -8.94 3.90
CA ILE A 13 6.46 -8.76 2.98
C ILE A 13 7.40 -9.95 3.10
N ARG A 14 7.79 -10.51 1.95
CA ARG A 14 8.73 -11.62 1.92
C ARG A 14 10.13 -11.12 2.29
N SER A 15 10.72 -11.77 3.27
CA SER A 15 12.06 -11.45 3.78
C SER A 15 12.86 -12.72 4.04
N SER A 16 14.17 -12.65 3.83
CA SER A 16 15.14 -13.68 4.23
C SER A 16 15.70 -13.39 5.62
N LEU A 17 15.69 -14.38 6.49
CA LEU A 17 16.15 -14.25 7.87
C LEU A 17 17.63 -14.60 7.96
N LYS A 18 18.42 -13.70 8.53
CA LYS A 18 19.89 -13.85 8.68
C LYS A 18 20.30 -14.32 10.07
N LYS A 19 19.39 -14.25 11.04
CA LYS A 19 19.57 -14.65 12.43
C LYS A 19 18.33 -15.40 12.90
N ASP A 20 18.49 -16.24 13.91
CA ASP A 20 17.34 -16.83 14.59
C ASP A 20 16.56 -15.72 15.30
N VAL A 21 15.25 -15.70 15.08
CA VAL A 21 14.33 -14.74 15.70
C VAL A 21 13.34 -15.53 16.53
N PRO A 22 13.31 -15.37 17.87
CA PRO A 22 12.36 -16.07 18.71
C PRO A 22 10.92 -15.63 18.39
N GLN A 23 9.94 -16.39 18.85
CA GLN A 23 8.55 -15.96 18.75
C GLN A 23 8.32 -14.73 19.62
N ILE A 24 7.82 -13.64 19.03
CA ILE A 24 7.52 -12.38 19.72
C ILE A 24 6.09 -11.99 19.36
N LEU A 25 5.23 -11.82 20.37
CA LEU A 25 3.83 -11.39 20.20
C LEU A 25 3.05 -12.22 19.17
N GLY A 26 3.27 -13.54 19.14
CA GLY A 26 2.61 -14.47 18.22
C GLY A 26 3.23 -14.55 16.82
N VAL A 27 4.26 -13.74 16.51
CA VAL A 27 4.97 -13.77 15.22
C VAL A 27 6.27 -14.56 15.36
N GLY A 28 6.49 -15.53 14.46
CA GLY A 28 7.62 -16.48 14.53
C GLY A 28 7.28 -17.76 15.29
N PRO A 29 8.28 -18.57 15.69
CA PRO A 29 9.73 -18.33 15.58
C PRO A 29 10.23 -18.44 14.13
N PHE A 30 11.33 -17.75 13.82
CA PHE A 30 11.99 -17.85 12.52
C PHE A 30 13.43 -18.34 12.66
N LYS A 31 13.83 -19.24 11.77
CA LYS A 31 15.20 -19.77 11.73
C LYS A 31 16.06 -18.99 10.74
N SER A 32 17.33 -18.83 11.07
CA SER A 32 18.32 -18.31 10.15
C SER A 32 18.37 -19.13 8.85
N GLY A 33 18.55 -18.45 7.73
CA GLY A 33 18.57 -19.04 6.39
C GLY A 33 17.17 -19.35 5.82
N SER A 34 16.09 -19.14 6.57
CA SER A 34 14.72 -19.29 6.05
C SER A 34 14.22 -18.01 5.36
N SER A 35 13.24 -18.15 4.48
CA SER A 35 12.43 -17.04 3.98
C SER A 35 11.02 -17.14 4.58
N ALA A 36 10.46 -16.01 4.99
CA ALA A 36 9.10 -15.95 5.49
C ALA A 36 8.41 -14.66 5.04
N PHE A 37 7.07 -14.72 4.96
CA PHE A 37 6.25 -13.53 4.87
C PHE A 37 6.03 -13.01 6.29
N ILE A 38 6.58 -11.84 6.58
CA ILE A 38 6.46 -11.19 7.88
C ILE A 38 5.86 -9.79 7.70
N PRO A 39 5.14 -9.26 8.70
CA PRO A 39 4.60 -7.90 8.62
C PRO A 39 5.68 -6.88 8.26
N LEU A 40 5.37 -5.90 7.40
CA LEU A 40 6.30 -4.87 6.95
C LEU A 40 7.02 -4.21 8.14
N PHE A 41 6.32 -3.82 9.20
CA PHE A 41 6.95 -3.18 10.36
C PHE A 41 8.08 -4.05 10.94
N LEU A 42 7.86 -5.36 11.02
CA LEU A 42 8.82 -6.32 11.56
C LEU A 42 9.96 -6.53 10.57
N ALA A 43 9.66 -6.63 9.26
CA ALA A 43 10.66 -6.74 8.20
C ALA A 43 11.65 -5.56 8.24
N LEU A 44 11.14 -4.34 8.34
CA LEU A 44 11.95 -3.12 8.42
C LEU A 44 12.84 -3.14 9.68
N LYS A 45 12.26 -3.45 10.85
CA LYS A 45 12.99 -3.49 12.13
C LYS A 45 14.07 -4.55 12.16
N LEU A 46 13.78 -5.76 11.68
CA LEU A 46 14.77 -6.84 11.59
C LEU A 46 15.88 -6.49 10.58
N SER A 47 15.54 -5.79 9.49
CA SER A 47 16.51 -5.36 8.48
C SER A 47 17.41 -4.20 8.94
N GLU A 48 16.93 -3.37 9.87
CA GLU A 48 17.74 -2.33 10.54
C GLU A 48 18.86 -2.94 11.40
N ILE A 49 18.57 -4.04 12.11
CA ILE A 49 19.52 -4.72 13.01
C ILE A 49 20.31 -5.87 12.33
N GLY A 50 20.18 -6.00 11.01
CA GLY A 50 20.84 -7.05 10.22
C GLY A 50 20.39 -8.48 10.58
N ALA A 51 19.16 -8.64 11.07
CA ALA A 51 18.53 -9.93 11.36
C ALA A 51 17.66 -10.45 10.20
N ALA A 52 17.30 -9.58 9.25
CA ALA A 52 16.59 -9.94 8.03
C ALA A 52 17.06 -9.09 6.84
N GLU A 53 16.64 -9.49 5.65
CA GLU A 53 16.79 -8.75 4.41
C GLU A 53 15.50 -8.91 3.60
N ILE A 54 14.93 -7.80 3.14
CA ILE A 54 13.70 -7.81 2.32
C ILE A 54 14.05 -8.33 0.91
N ASP A 55 13.31 -9.32 0.45
CA ASP A 55 13.52 -9.94 -0.86
C ASP A 55 13.26 -8.91 -1.96
N GLU A 56 14.13 -8.87 -2.99
CA GLU A 56 14.00 -7.92 -4.11
C GLU A 56 12.68 -8.05 -4.87
N ALA A 57 12.15 -9.27 -4.98
CA ALA A 57 10.86 -9.52 -5.60
C ALA A 57 9.68 -8.88 -4.85
N SER A 58 9.86 -8.53 -3.56
CA SER A 58 8.86 -7.80 -2.77
C SER A 58 8.92 -6.30 -3.02
N LEU A 59 9.94 -5.78 -3.71
CA LEU A 59 10.10 -4.35 -3.94
C LEU A 59 9.30 -3.92 -5.15
N LEU A 60 8.82 -2.69 -5.11
CA LEU A 60 8.28 -1.99 -6.28
C LEU A 60 9.38 -1.16 -6.94
N THR A 61 9.38 -1.11 -8.26
CA THR A 61 10.21 -0.24 -9.09
C THR A 61 9.41 0.98 -9.55
N PRO A 62 10.07 2.12 -9.87
CA PRO A 62 9.36 3.26 -10.47
C PRO A 62 8.66 2.92 -11.78
N GLN A 63 9.21 1.99 -12.56
CA GLN A 63 8.59 1.54 -13.82
C GLN A 63 7.26 0.83 -13.59
N GLU A 64 7.18 -0.08 -12.60
CA GLU A 64 5.91 -0.74 -12.24
C GLU A 64 4.85 0.27 -11.80
N VAL A 65 5.23 1.26 -10.99
CA VAL A 65 4.30 2.33 -10.56
C VAL A 65 3.85 3.17 -11.75
N SER A 66 4.76 3.52 -12.66
CA SER A 66 4.45 4.29 -13.87
C SER A 66 3.50 3.53 -14.81
N GLN A 67 3.67 2.22 -14.95
CA GLN A 67 2.74 1.37 -15.72
C GLN A 67 1.33 1.37 -15.10
N LYS A 68 1.24 1.26 -13.77
CA LYS A 68 -0.05 1.36 -13.07
C LYS A 68 -0.68 2.74 -13.23
N LYS A 69 0.10 3.82 -13.17
CA LYS A 69 -0.35 5.19 -13.43
C LYS A 69 -0.93 5.34 -14.85
N PHE A 70 -0.21 4.86 -15.86
CA PHE A 70 -0.67 4.93 -17.24
C PHE A 70 -1.95 4.12 -17.49
N ALA A 71 -2.06 2.93 -16.88
CA ALA A 71 -3.29 2.16 -16.92
C ALA A 71 -4.44 2.92 -16.23
N GLU A 72 -4.18 3.55 -15.09
CA GLU A 72 -5.15 4.34 -14.34
C GLU A 72 -5.70 5.52 -15.16
N GLU A 73 -4.87 6.15 -15.99
CA GLU A 73 -5.32 7.26 -16.86
C GLU A 73 -6.25 6.82 -17.98
N LYS A 74 -6.11 5.58 -18.47
CA LYS A 74 -6.87 5.06 -19.61
C LYS A 74 -8.20 4.43 -19.20
N GLU A 75 -8.21 3.77 -18.05
CA GLU A 75 -9.38 3.04 -17.58
C GLU A 75 -10.42 3.97 -16.96
N GLN A 76 -11.70 3.76 -17.27
CA GLN A 76 -12.79 4.48 -16.62
C GLN A 76 -13.01 3.99 -15.18
N ARG A 77 -12.76 2.70 -14.93
CA ARG A 77 -12.76 2.10 -13.59
C ARG A 77 -11.38 2.28 -12.94
N LEU A 78 -11.30 2.04 -11.63
CA LEU A 78 -10.03 1.96 -10.92
C LEU A 78 -9.25 0.73 -11.40
N VAL A 79 -7.96 0.89 -11.67
CA VAL A 79 -7.09 -0.25 -11.97
C VAL A 79 -6.94 -1.09 -10.71
N GLU A 80 -6.92 -2.41 -10.83
CA GLU A 80 -6.67 -3.26 -9.67
C GLU A 80 -5.21 -3.14 -9.22
N LEU A 81 -5.03 -2.78 -7.96
CA LEU A 81 -3.74 -2.78 -7.27
C LEU A 81 -3.67 -4.00 -6.32
N PRO A 82 -2.50 -4.68 -6.24
CA PRO A 82 -2.27 -5.70 -5.23
C PRO A 82 -2.51 -5.15 -3.82
N ALA A 83 -3.04 -5.97 -2.92
CA ALA A 83 -3.35 -5.54 -1.55
C ALA A 83 -2.12 -5.07 -0.76
N ASP A 84 -0.92 -5.54 -1.12
CA ASP A 84 0.36 -5.18 -0.51
C ASP A 84 1.08 -4.02 -1.23
N PHE A 85 0.46 -3.39 -2.24
CA PHE A 85 1.10 -2.40 -3.11
C PHE A 85 1.79 -1.27 -2.33
N TYR A 86 1.09 -0.65 -1.37
CA TYR A 86 1.69 0.42 -0.57
C TYR A 86 2.75 -0.08 0.40
N ALA A 87 2.64 -1.31 0.89
CA ALA A 87 3.66 -1.91 1.73
C ALA A 87 4.96 -2.16 0.96
N ARG A 88 4.84 -2.70 -0.26
CA ARG A 88 5.97 -2.85 -1.20
C ARG A 88 6.61 -1.51 -1.54
N ALA A 89 5.81 -0.46 -1.75
CA ALA A 89 6.32 0.88 -2.04
C ALA A 89 7.11 1.44 -0.85
N ARG A 90 6.60 1.29 0.37
CA ARG A 90 7.29 1.71 1.60
C ARG A 90 8.57 0.91 1.83
N ALA A 91 8.57 -0.39 1.56
CA ALA A 91 9.77 -1.23 1.62
C ALA A 91 10.84 -0.74 0.65
N THR A 92 10.48 -0.42 -0.60
CA THR A 92 11.42 0.14 -1.58
C THR A 92 11.98 1.49 -1.11
N ILE A 93 11.13 2.42 -0.67
CA ILE A 93 11.58 3.74 -0.19
C ILE A 93 12.58 3.57 0.96
N TRP A 94 12.31 2.68 1.91
CA TRP A 94 13.24 2.39 3.01
C TRP A 94 14.57 1.84 2.51
N ARG A 95 14.55 0.90 1.54
CA ARG A 95 15.77 0.32 0.98
C ARG A 95 16.61 1.36 0.24
N LEU A 96 16.00 2.13 -0.67
CA LEU A 96 16.71 3.18 -1.42
C LEU A 96 17.29 4.24 -0.48
N LYS A 97 16.58 4.58 0.60
CA LYS A 97 17.10 5.46 1.65
C LYS A 97 18.33 4.87 2.34
N LYS A 98 18.33 3.57 2.64
CA LYS A 98 19.47 2.87 3.26
C LYS A 98 20.68 2.77 2.31
N GLU A 99 20.42 2.59 1.02
CA GLU A 99 21.45 2.51 -0.04
C GLU A 99 21.99 3.90 -0.44
N GLY A 100 21.30 4.99 -0.05
CA GLY A 100 21.67 6.35 -0.42
C GLY A 100 21.27 6.74 -1.84
N ASP A 101 20.43 5.95 -2.51
CA ASP A 101 19.94 6.23 -3.87
C ASP A 101 18.79 7.25 -3.84
N SER A 102 19.16 8.50 -3.60
CA SER A 102 18.22 9.62 -3.52
C SER A 102 17.49 9.89 -4.84
N LYS A 103 18.12 9.59 -5.98
CA LYS A 103 17.56 9.85 -7.31
C LYS A 103 16.42 8.89 -7.61
N GLU A 104 16.65 7.59 -7.45
CA GLU A 104 15.61 6.59 -7.72
C GLU A 104 14.49 6.68 -6.68
N MET A 105 14.83 7.00 -5.42
CA MET A 105 13.84 7.26 -4.37
C MET A 105 12.93 8.44 -4.72
N ALA A 106 13.49 9.57 -5.18
CA ALA A 106 12.71 10.74 -5.58
C ALA A 106 11.79 10.42 -6.77
N ARG A 107 12.30 9.63 -7.74
CA ARG A 107 11.51 9.16 -8.89
C ARG A 107 10.33 8.29 -8.44
N LEU A 108 10.58 7.32 -7.56
CA LEU A 108 9.53 6.45 -7.01
C LEU A 108 8.45 7.26 -6.28
N ILE A 109 8.86 8.19 -5.42
CA ILE A 109 7.94 9.04 -4.65
C ILE A 109 7.09 9.90 -5.59
N SER A 110 7.68 10.46 -6.66
CA SER A 110 6.94 11.25 -7.64
C SER A 110 5.89 10.41 -8.36
N GLU A 111 6.27 9.25 -8.92
CA GLU A 111 5.35 8.36 -9.62
C GLU A 111 4.23 7.85 -8.70
N LEU A 112 4.56 7.52 -7.45
CA LEU A 112 3.61 7.05 -6.47
C LEU A 112 2.62 8.16 -6.08
N ARG A 113 3.11 9.39 -5.86
CA ARG A 113 2.26 10.54 -5.54
C ARG A 113 1.26 10.79 -6.66
N ASP A 114 1.71 10.81 -7.91
CA ASP A 114 0.84 11.04 -9.07
C ASP A 114 -0.25 9.95 -9.16
N LEU A 115 0.13 8.67 -9.01
CA LEU A 115 -0.82 7.56 -9.02
C LEU A 115 -1.86 7.69 -7.90
N VAL A 116 -1.42 7.97 -6.67
CA VAL A 116 -2.31 8.10 -5.51
C VAL A 116 -3.30 9.25 -5.71
N ILE A 117 -2.84 10.42 -6.15
CA ILE A 117 -3.72 11.57 -6.40
C ILE A 117 -4.81 11.20 -7.42
N ARG A 118 -4.42 10.62 -8.56
CA ARG A 118 -5.38 10.23 -9.61
C ARG A 118 -6.41 9.22 -9.11
N ARG A 119 -5.98 8.24 -8.31
CA ARG A 119 -6.88 7.23 -7.74
C ARG A 119 -7.85 7.83 -6.74
N VAL A 120 -7.39 8.74 -5.88
CA VAL A 120 -8.25 9.46 -4.93
C VAL A 120 -9.29 10.30 -5.65
N GLU A 121 -8.89 11.07 -6.68
CA GLU A 121 -9.82 11.85 -7.51
C GLU A 121 -10.86 10.96 -8.18
N LYS A 122 -10.45 9.81 -8.72
CA LYS A 122 -11.35 8.85 -9.36
C LYS A 122 -12.30 8.21 -8.36
N MET A 123 -11.82 7.77 -7.19
CA MET A 123 -12.68 7.26 -6.11
C MET A 123 -13.74 8.28 -5.71
N ALA A 124 -13.34 9.53 -5.44
CA ALA A 124 -14.27 10.58 -5.05
C ALA A 124 -15.33 10.84 -6.13
N ARG A 125 -14.93 10.92 -7.40
CA ARG A 125 -15.86 11.11 -8.53
C ARG A 125 -16.85 9.96 -8.67
N LEU A 126 -16.38 8.72 -8.59
CA LEU A 126 -17.23 7.53 -8.71
C LEU A 126 -18.23 7.45 -7.56
N LEU A 127 -17.78 7.65 -6.32
CA LEU A 127 -18.64 7.63 -5.13
C LEU A 127 -19.67 8.76 -5.13
N ALA A 128 -19.30 9.96 -5.59
CA ALA A 128 -20.25 11.07 -5.71
C ALA A 128 -21.33 10.79 -6.76
N ALA A 129 -20.99 10.09 -7.85
CA ALA A 129 -21.95 9.74 -8.91
C ALA A 129 -22.81 8.53 -8.55
N SER A 130 -22.30 7.59 -7.74
CA SER A 130 -22.98 6.36 -7.38
C SER A 130 -22.56 5.91 -5.97
N PRO A 131 -23.23 6.41 -4.92
CA PRO A 131 -22.85 6.13 -3.53
C PRO A 131 -22.88 4.65 -3.16
N ASP A 132 -23.76 3.86 -3.80
CA ASP A 132 -23.87 2.40 -3.60
C ASP A 132 -22.58 1.63 -3.95
N LEU A 133 -21.64 2.26 -4.67
CA LEU A 133 -20.32 1.67 -4.93
C LEU A 133 -19.53 1.40 -3.63
N ALA A 134 -19.82 2.10 -2.54
CA ALA A 134 -19.16 1.88 -1.25
C ALA A 134 -19.39 0.46 -0.69
N GLU A 135 -20.47 -0.21 -1.11
CA GLU A 135 -20.82 -1.57 -0.72
C GLU A 135 -20.62 -2.59 -1.86
N ASN A 136 -20.15 -2.13 -3.02
CA ASN A 136 -20.00 -2.97 -4.21
C ASN A 136 -18.68 -3.76 -4.18
N GLU A 137 -18.75 -5.09 -4.12
CA GLU A 137 -17.58 -5.97 -4.08
C GLU A 137 -16.64 -5.83 -5.30
N GLU A 138 -17.16 -5.56 -6.50
CA GLU A 138 -16.33 -5.37 -7.71
C GLU A 138 -15.53 -4.06 -7.65
N PHE A 139 -16.10 -3.02 -7.05
CA PHE A 139 -15.40 -1.77 -6.79
C PHE A 139 -14.35 -1.95 -5.69
N LEU A 140 -14.74 -2.56 -4.57
CA LEU A 140 -13.87 -2.76 -3.41
C LEU A 140 -12.69 -3.71 -3.72
N SER A 141 -12.88 -4.71 -4.58
CA SER A 141 -11.79 -5.63 -4.98
C SER A 141 -10.64 -4.94 -5.71
N ARG A 142 -10.90 -3.78 -6.34
CA ARG A 142 -9.89 -2.97 -7.06
C ARG A 142 -9.08 -2.05 -6.15
N LEU A 143 -9.48 -1.93 -4.89
CA LEU A 143 -8.87 -1.07 -3.88
C LEU A 143 -7.94 -1.86 -2.97
N THR A 144 -6.80 -1.24 -2.67
CA THR A 144 -5.97 -1.66 -1.53
C THR A 144 -6.73 -1.50 -0.20
N PRO A 145 -6.35 -2.20 0.87
CA PRO A 145 -6.97 -2.03 2.18
C PRO A 145 -6.98 -0.58 2.69
N GLU A 146 -5.92 0.19 2.43
CA GLU A 146 -5.81 1.62 2.73
C GLU A 146 -6.84 2.45 1.95
N GLU A 147 -6.99 2.16 0.66
CA GLU A 147 -7.96 2.84 -0.20
C GLU A 147 -9.39 2.49 0.15
N ARG A 148 -9.67 1.24 0.59
CA ARG A 148 -11.01 0.87 1.09
C ARG A 148 -11.39 1.71 2.31
N ALA A 149 -10.46 1.87 3.25
CA ALA A 149 -10.68 2.72 4.41
C ALA A 149 -10.93 4.19 4.01
N LEU A 150 -10.17 4.70 3.03
CA LEU A 150 -10.36 6.05 2.49
C LEU A 150 -11.70 6.18 1.74
N ALA A 151 -12.07 5.22 0.90
CA ALA A 151 -13.31 5.21 0.15
C ALA A 151 -14.53 5.24 1.08
N LEU A 152 -14.48 4.49 2.19
CA LEU A 152 -15.52 4.53 3.22
C LEU A 152 -15.61 5.91 3.87
N SER A 153 -14.49 6.55 4.22
CA SER A 153 -14.49 7.94 4.72
C SER A 153 -15.10 8.89 3.70
N LEU A 154 -14.67 8.82 2.44
CA LEU A 154 -15.19 9.67 1.37
C LEU A 154 -16.69 9.49 1.19
N TYR A 155 -17.19 8.25 1.19
CA TYR A 155 -18.61 7.95 1.10
C TYR A 155 -19.41 8.61 2.23
N ILE A 156 -18.95 8.49 3.48
CA ILE A 156 -19.63 9.07 4.66
C ILE A 156 -19.71 10.59 4.52
N GLU A 157 -18.59 11.24 4.22
CA GLU A 157 -18.51 12.71 4.10
C GLU A 157 -19.33 13.23 2.91
N LEU A 158 -19.23 12.58 1.75
CA LEU A 158 -20.00 12.95 0.55
C LEU A 158 -21.51 12.79 0.77
N SER A 159 -21.93 11.67 1.37
CA SER A 159 -23.35 11.40 1.63
C SER A 159 -23.93 12.42 2.61
N SER A 160 -23.20 12.69 3.70
CA SER A 160 -23.55 13.70 4.69
C SER A 160 -23.69 15.09 4.06
N PHE A 161 -22.71 15.50 3.25
CA PHE A 161 -22.74 16.79 2.56
C PHE A 161 -23.90 16.90 1.56
N ILE A 162 -24.10 15.90 0.70
CA ILE A 162 -25.19 15.89 -0.30
C ILE A 162 -26.55 15.97 0.40
N GLN A 163 -26.75 15.21 1.48
CA GLN A 163 -27.97 15.29 2.28
C GLN A 163 -28.17 16.68 2.87
N SER A 164 -27.11 17.31 3.40
CA SER A 164 -27.20 18.66 3.98
C SER A 164 -27.56 19.77 2.98
N VAL A 165 -27.31 19.55 1.69
CA VAL A 165 -27.60 20.51 0.61
C VAL A 165 -28.98 20.26 0.00
N LEU A 166 -29.43 19.01 -0.05
CA LEU A 166 -30.68 18.61 -0.72
C LEU A 166 -31.89 18.48 0.22
N ALA A 167 -31.67 18.38 1.54
CA ALA A 167 -32.72 18.35 2.57
C ALA A 167 -32.95 19.74 3.17
#